data_AF-A0A5D2MK43-F1
#
_entry.id   AF-A0A5D2MK43-F1
#
_cell.length_a   1.000
_cell.length_b   1.000
_cell.length_c   1.000
_cell.angle_alpha   90.00
_cell.angle_beta   90.00
_cell.angle_gamma   90.00
#
_symmetry.space_group_name_H-M   'P 1'
#
loop_
_entity.id
_entity.type
_entity.pdbx_description
1 polymer ?
#
loop_
_entity_poly.entity_id
_entity_poly.type
_entity_poly.pdbx_seq_one_letter_code
_entity_poly.pdbx_strand_id
1 'polypeptide(L)'
;MVQTLSLSSTLTTSGNTAIYGTEVGGRRQFEIIGKGHMKYGISRQYFWHGYVPSFYFNGNPNLMKKRNFGVKVGWPFKGGDRELGASSERSETANEDILIFFFQLDLATQVQRALNLEEYEFAQQLRNKLTEVEAEILKQQEAKRGLSSKSEAQDKALSLVRLRGELHNAIENENYALAAQLRDDISILEAESLAASAKALAYEKAQYAFRLGQKVQHKFFGYRAVICGMDPVCCESSTWMEAAQVEKLSHGSNQPFYQVLVDVYADPNLLVAYVPEENLLAPEQPDLRRFDHPYVPFLFYGMDAAGDFIPIKQLREKYNRPRHEIPLDPEGDEGGGAAA
;
A
#
# COMPACT_ATOMS: atom_id res chain seq x y z
N MET A 1 34.57 -14.61 26.02
CA MET A 1 33.96 -13.29 25.81
C MET A 1 32.78 -13.46 24.87
N VAL A 2 31.59 -13.66 25.46
CA VAL A 2 30.31 -13.65 24.75
C VAL A 2 29.34 -13.03 25.75
N GLN A 3 28.81 -11.85 25.45
CA GLN A 3 27.69 -11.27 26.16
C GLN A 3 26.63 -10.91 25.13
N THR A 4 25.56 -11.70 25.16
CA THR A 4 24.28 -11.46 24.53
C THR A 4 23.59 -10.32 25.27
N LEU A 5 23.28 -9.22 24.57
CA LEU A 5 22.47 -8.13 25.11
C LEU A 5 21.01 -8.36 24.76
N SER A 6 20.24 -8.72 25.78
CA SER A 6 18.78 -8.74 25.81
C SER A 6 18.26 -7.30 25.89
N LEU A 7 17.32 -6.91 25.04
CA LEU A 7 16.54 -5.68 25.19
C LEU A 7 15.21 -6.02 25.85
N SER A 8 15.12 -5.83 27.16
CA SER A 8 13.88 -5.83 27.94
C SER A 8 13.27 -4.43 27.94
N SER A 9 12.04 -4.29 27.45
CA SER A 9 11.24 -3.08 27.59
C SER A 9 10.58 -3.05 28.99
N THR A 10 11.01 -2.09 29.80
CA THR A 10 10.47 -1.83 31.14
C THR A 10 9.17 -1.01 31.05
N LEU A 11 8.09 -1.54 31.61
CA LEU A 11 6.87 -0.82 31.95
C LEU A 11 7.09 -0.03 33.25
N THR A 12 6.98 1.29 33.19
CA THR A 12 6.93 2.16 34.39
C THR A 12 5.48 2.44 34.74
N THR A 13 5.03 1.88 35.85
CA THR A 13 3.84 2.31 36.60
C THR A 13 4.21 3.53 37.45
N SER A 14 3.39 4.58 37.41
CA SER A 14 3.38 5.59 38.47
C SER A 14 1.94 5.89 38.87
N GLY A 15 1.54 5.35 40.03
CA GLY A 15 0.37 5.82 40.76
C GLY A 15 0.72 7.09 41.51
N ASN A 16 -0.23 8.02 41.59
CA ASN A 16 -0.33 8.92 42.72
C ASN A 16 -1.79 9.29 42.97
N THR A 17 -2.26 8.84 44.12
CA THR A 17 -3.52 9.19 44.76
C THR A 17 -3.37 10.55 45.42
N ALA A 18 -4.29 11.49 45.17
CA ALA A 18 -4.49 12.64 46.04
C ALA A 18 -5.99 12.99 46.06
N ILE A 19 -6.58 12.75 47.22
CA ILE A 19 -7.93 13.11 47.62
C ILE A 19 -7.98 14.61 47.89
N TYR A 20 -8.93 15.33 47.29
CA TYR A 20 -9.66 16.42 47.95
C TYR A 20 -11.05 16.53 47.31
N GLY A 21 -12.09 16.30 48.12
CA GLY A 21 -13.47 16.45 47.71
C GLY A 21 -13.92 17.90 47.70
N THR A 22 -14.97 18.20 46.94
CA THR A 22 -16.00 19.18 47.31
C THR A 22 -17.26 18.85 46.49
N GLU A 23 -18.33 18.51 47.19
CA GLU A 23 -19.69 18.40 46.66
C GLU A 23 -20.24 19.80 46.36
N VAL A 24 -20.93 19.97 45.22
CA VAL A 24 -22.12 20.83 45.15
C VAL A 24 -23.11 20.18 44.18
N GLY A 25 -24.32 19.99 44.68
CA GLY A 25 -25.40 19.27 44.06
C GLY A 25 -26.15 20.04 42.98
N GLY A 26 -26.92 19.29 42.20
CA GLY A 26 -27.77 19.81 41.15
C GLY A 26 -28.71 18.77 40.56
N ARG A 27 -29.31 17.91 41.39
CA ARG A 27 -30.44 17.07 40.97
C ARG A 27 -31.63 17.98 40.66
N ARG A 28 -32.20 17.87 39.46
CA ARG A 28 -33.61 18.16 39.19
C ARG A 28 -34.22 16.95 38.48
N GLN A 29 -35.00 16.18 39.23
CA GLN A 29 -36.06 15.32 38.71
C GLN A 29 -37.24 16.19 38.28
N PHE A 30 -38.06 15.70 37.35
CA PHE A 30 -39.53 15.52 37.40
C PHE A 30 -39.93 14.92 36.03
N GLU A 31 -40.24 13.63 35.98
CA GLU A 31 -41.58 13.03 36.11
C GLU A 31 -42.36 12.95 34.79
N ILE A 32 -42.79 11.71 34.52
CA ILE A 32 -43.60 11.23 33.41
C ILE A 32 -45.06 11.36 33.84
N ILE A 33 -45.93 11.95 33.02
CA ILE A 33 -47.38 11.65 32.95
C ILE A 33 -47.96 12.26 31.66
N GLY A 34 -48.85 11.51 30.99
CA GLY A 34 -49.98 12.10 30.24
C GLY A 34 -50.09 11.74 28.75
N LYS A 35 -50.92 10.74 28.44
CA LYS A 35 -51.42 10.43 27.09
C LYS A 35 -52.30 11.57 26.53
N GLY A 36 -52.16 11.85 25.24
CA GLY A 36 -53.14 12.57 24.43
C GLY A 36 -53.08 12.12 22.97
N HIS A 37 -54.19 11.56 22.46
CA HIS A 37 -54.39 11.25 21.05
C HIS A 37 -54.61 12.55 20.23
N MET A 38 -53.91 12.74 19.11
CA MET A 38 -54.51 13.22 17.85
C MET A 38 -53.53 13.13 16.67
N LYS A 39 -54.08 12.97 15.47
CA LYS A 39 -53.47 12.46 14.24
C LYS A 39 -53.04 13.56 13.25
N TYR A 40 -51.96 13.22 12.52
CA TYR A 40 -51.51 13.62 11.16
C TYR A 40 -51.18 15.08 10.80
N GLY A 41 -49.97 15.25 10.26
CA GLY A 41 -49.54 16.42 9.47
C GLY A 41 -48.04 16.38 9.19
N ILE A 42 -47.68 15.95 7.98
CA ILE A 42 -46.33 15.62 7.50
C ILE A 42 -45.39 16.84 7.57
N SER A 43 -44.23 16.68 8.20
CA SER A 43 -43.06 17.56 8.02
C SER A 43 -41.77 16.75 8.11
N ARG A 44 -40.83 17.11 7.25
CA ARG A 44 -39.76 16.31 6.67
C ARG A 44 -38.44 16.60 7.40
N GLN A 45 -37.86 15.61 8.09
CA GLN A 45 -36.48 15.66 8.58
C GLN A 45 -35.83 14.28 8.44
N TYR A 46 -34.72 14.23 7.70
CA TYR A 46 -33.92 13.03 7.46
C TYR A 46 -32.95 12.83 8.62
N PHE A 47 -33.23 11.85 9.48
CA PHE A 47 -32.24 11.24 10.37
C PHE A 47 -31.61 10.05 9.64
N TRP A 48 -30.31 10.12 9.36
CA TRP A 48 -29.51 8.95 9.01
C TRP A 48 -28.84 8.45 10.28
N HIS A 49 -29.37 7.38 10.87
CA HIS A 49 -28.62 6.54 11.79
C HIS A 49 -27.97 5.39 11.02
N GLY A 50 -26.81 4.98 11.55
CA GLY A 50 -25.82 4.15 10.89
C GLY A 50 -26.31 2.77 10.49
N TYR A 51 -25.72 2.30 9.39
CA TYR A 51 -25.66 0.91 9.02
C TYR A 51 -24.22 0.59 8.66
N VAL A 52 -23.58 -0.24 9.49
CA VAL A 52 -22.35 -0.94 9.14
C VAL A 52 -22.78 -2.29 8.57
N PRO A 53 -22.51 -2.63 7.30
CA PRO A 53 -22.77 -3.96 6.80
C PRO A 53 -21.68 -4.91 7.32
N SER A 54 -22.08 -5.85 8.18
CA SER A 54 -21.32 -7.07 8.44
C SER A 54 -21.48 -8.00 7.24
N PHE A 55 -20.37 -8.38 6.60
CA PHE A 55 -20.39 -9.41 5.57
C PHE A 55 -19.80 -10.70 6.14
N TYR A 56 -20.65 -11.72 6.26
CA TYR A 56 -20.24 -13.10 6.50
C TYR A 56 -19.86 -13.75 5.16
N PHE A 57 -18.61 -14.20 5.05
CA PHE A 57 -18.19 -15.08 3.95
C PHE A 57 -18.70 -16.50 4.25
N ASN A 58 -19.69 -16.97 3.50
CA ASN A 58 -20.06 -18.38 3.48
C ASN A 58 -19.71 -18.94 2.11
N GLY A 59 -18.53 -19.56 1.99
CA GLY A 59 -18.10 -20.25 0.80
C GLY A 59 -18.50 -21.72 0.86
N ASN A 60 -19.23 -22.21 -0.15
CA ASN A 60 -19.28 -23.63 -0.44
C ASN A 60 -19.01 -23.81 -1.94
N PRO A 61 -18.02 -24.62 -2.35
CA PRO A 61 -17.67 -24.80 -3.75
C PRO A 61 -18.52 -25.90 -4.38
N ASN A 62 -18.56 -25.91 -5.71
CA ASN A 62 -19.12 -26.92 -6.63
C ASN A 62 -20.48 -26.60 -7.24
N LEU A 63 -20.44 -26.08 -8.47
CA LEU A 63 -21.35 -26.52 -9.53
C LEU A 63 -20.77 -26.21 -10.91
N MET A 64 -19.91 -27.11 -11.39
CA MET A 64 -19.73 -27.34 -12.82
C MET A 64 -21.03 -27.91 -13.39
N LYS A 65 -21.71 -27.16 -14.25
CA LYS A 65 -22.58 -27.76 -15.27
C LYS A 65 -22.72 -26.85 -16.48
N LYS A 66 -22.07 -27.28 -17.57
CA LYS A 66 -22.23 -26.77 -18.93
C LYS A 66 -23.71 -26.63 -19.29
N ARG A 67 -24.09 -25.48 -19.85
CA ARG A 67 -25.25 -25.38 -20.73
C ARG A 67 -24.97 -24.35 -21.82
N ASN A 68 -24.78 -24.85 -23.04
CA ASN A 68 -24.54 -24.08 -24.24
C ASN A 68 -25.79 -23.27 -24.60
N PHE A 69 -25.70 -21.95 -24.59
CA PHE A 69 -26.55 -21.09 -25.41
C PHE A 69 -25.62 -20.26 -26.29
N GLY A 70 -25.60 -20.61 -27.58
CA GLY A 70 -24.91 -19.82 -28.59
C GLY A 70 -25.64 -18.51 -28.79
N VAL A 71 -25.03 -17.42 -28.32
CA VAL A 71 -25.38 -16.07 -28.73
C VAL A 71 -24.36 -15.64 -29.78
N LYS A 72 -24.84 -15.55 -31.02
CA LYS A 72 -24.07 -15.08 -32.17
C LYS A 72 -24.02 -13.56 -32.11
N VAL A 73 -23.05 -13.00 -31.38
CA VAL A 73 -22.73 -11.57 -31.48
C VAL A 73 -21.83 -11.40 -32.70
N GLY A 74 -22.34 -10.72 -33.71
CA GLY A 74 -21.57 -10.33 -34.88
C GLY A 74 -20.48 -9.35 -34.46
N TRP A 75 -19.23 -9.74 -34.63
CA TRP A 75 -18.09 -8.86 -34.48
C TRP A 75 -18.03 -7.97 -35.72
N PRO A 76 -18.15 -6.63 -35.60
CA PRO A 76 -17.79 -5.76 -36.70
C PRO A 76 -16.26 -5.69 -36.72
N PHE A 77 -15.65 -6.43 -37.65
CA PHE A 77 -14.22 -6.41 -37.91
C PHE A 77 -13.72 -4.99 -38.25
N LYS A 78 -12.60 -4.59 -37.66
CA LYS A 78 -11.52 -3.93 -38.42
C LYS A 78 -10.21 -4.00 -37.65
N GLY A 79 -9.20 -4.57 -38.30
CA GLY A 79 -7.81 -4.39 -37.89
C GLY A 79 -7.51 -2.89 -37.93
N GLY A 80 -7.29 -2.34 -36.74
CA GLY A 80 -6.72 -1.04 -36.47
C GLY A 80 -5.83 -1.24 -35.26
N ASP A 81 -4.71 -0.52 -35.22
CA ASP A 81 -3.71 -0.59 -34.15
C ASP A 81 -4.37 -0.75 -32.78
N ARG A 82 -3.91 -1.74 -32.00
CA ARG A 82 -4.35 -1.91 -30.61
C ARG A 82 -3.84 -0.68 -29.85
N GLU A 83 -4.62 0.40 -29.87
CA GLU A 83 -4.45 1.51 -28.94
C GLU A 83 -4.41 0.89 -27.55
N LEU A 84 -3.25 0.98 -26.90
CA LEU A 84 -3.07 0.53 -25.55
C LEU A 84 -4.02 1.37 -24.71
N GLY A 85 -5.06 0.77 -24.14
CA GLY A 85 -5.93 1.48 -23.21
C GLY A 85 -5.28 1.58 -21.84
N ALA A 86 -5.78 2.49 -21.00
CA ALA A 86 -5.41 2.58 -19.58
C ALA A 86 -5.54 1.23 -18.84
N SER A 87 -6.39 0.33 -19.34
CA SER A 87 -6.52 -1.05 -18.83
C SER A 87 -5.25 -1.90 -18.91
N SER A 88 -4.27 -1.53 -19.75
CA SER A 88 -2.97 -2.20 -19.82
C SER A 88 -2.13 -1.99 -18.54
N GLU A 89 -2.38 -0.90 -17.81
CA GLU A 89 -1.70 -0.56 -16.55
C GLU A 89 -2.39 -1.20 -15.33
N ARG A 90 -3.47 -1.96 -15.55
CA ARG A 90 -4.13 -2.70 -14.49
C ARG A 90 -3.18 -3.79 -13.99
N SER A 91 -2.81 -3.71 -12.72
CA SER A 91 -1.98 -4.70 -12.05
C SER A 91 -2.83 -5.47 -11.04
N GLU A 92 -2.89 -6.79 -11.19
CA GLU A 92 -3.54 -7.67 -10.22
C GLU A 92 -2.73 -7.73 -8.92
N THR A 93 -1.39 -7.72 -9.01
CA THR A 93 -0.52 -7.74 -7.82
C THR A 93 -0.69 -6.48 -6.97
N ALA A 94 -0.72 -5.30 -7.58
CA ALA A 94 -0.93 -4.05 -6.84
C ALA A 94 -2.31 -4.02 -6.17
N ASN A 95 -3.32 -4.59 -6.82
CA ASN A 95 -4.65 -4.72 -6.23
C ASN A 95 -4.66 -5.72 -5.05
N GLU A 96 -4.00 -6.87 -5.20
CA GLU A 96 -3.80 -7.84 -4.11
C GLU A 96 -3.08 -7.21 -2.92
N ASP A 97 -2.01 -6.44 -3.14
CA ASP A 97 -1.26 -5.76 -2.10
C ASP A 97 -2.13 -4.80 -1.27
N ILE A 98 -3.06 -4.10 -1.92
CA ILE A 98 -4.03 -3.21 -1.26
C ILE A 98 -5.04 -4.03 -0.47
N LEU A 99 -5.56 -5.12 -1.02
CA LEU A 99 -6.52 -6.00 -0.35
C LEU A 99 -5.92 -6.69 0.88
N ILE A 100 -4.68 -7.16 0.77
CA ILE A 100 -3.91 -7.73 1.87
C ILE A 100 -3.71 -6.68 2.96
N PHE A 101 -3.36 -5.45 2.58
CA PHE A 101 -3.22 -4.35 3.53
C PHE A 101 -4.54 -4.05 4.26
N PHE A 102 -5.68 -4.07 3.57
CA PHE A 102 -6.99 -3.93 4.23
C PHE A 102 -7.29 -5.05 5.21
N PHE A 103 -6.95 -6.29 4.85
CA PHE A 103 -7.14 -7.41 5.75
C PHE A 103 -6.31 -7.28 7.03
N GLN A 104 -5.05 -6.84 6.91
CA GLN A 104 -4.19 -6.55 8.07
C GLN A 104 -4.77 -5.43 8.94
N LEU A 105 -5.27 -4.34 8.33
CA LEU A 105 -5.93 -3.26 9.06
C LEU A 105 -7.17 -3.75 9.81
N ASP A 106 -8.03 -4.52 9.14
CA ASP A 106 -9.26 -5.06 9.73
C ASP A 106 -8.92 -5.94 10.94
N LEU A 107 -8.02 -6.91 10.79
CA LEU A 107 -7.57 -7.75 11.91
C LEU A 107 -7.00 -6.93 13.07
N ALA A 108 -6.15 -5.94 12.79
CA ALA A 108 -5.60 -5.06 13.82
C ALA A 108 -6.69 -4.27 14.56
N THR A 109 -7.69 -3.75 13.84
CA THR A 109 -8.82 -3.04 14.46
C THR A 109 -9.70 -3.97 15.30
N GLN A 110 -9.92 -5.21 14.84
CA GLN A 110 -10.67 -6.21 15.60
C GLN A 110 -9.93 -6.64 16.87
N VAL A 111 -8.60 -6.81 16.80
CA VAL A 111 -7.76 -7.06 17.99
C VAL A 111 -7.91 -5.91 18.99
N GLN A 112 -7.78 -4.66 18.53
CA GLN A 112 -7.92 -3.51 19.43
C GLN A 112 -9.32 -3.45 20.04
N ARG A 113 -10.37 -3.71 19.26
CA ARG A 113 -11.75 -3.75 19.75
C ARG A 113 -11.94 -4.85 20.80
N ALA A 114 -11.42 -6.05 20.56
CA ALA A 114 -11.50 -7.18 21.49
C ALA A 114 -10.78 -6.88 22.82
N LEU A 115 -9.60 -6.26 22.75
CA LEU A 115 -8.87 -5.82 23.94
C LEU A 115 -9.64 -4.76 24.73
N ASN A 116 -10.29 -3.81 24.05
CA ASN A 116 -11.13 -2.80 24.70
C ASN A 116 -12.38 -3.40 25.37
N LEU A 117 -12.85 -4.55 24.90
CA LEU A 117 -13.99 -5.31 25.47
C LEU A 117 -13.53 -6.40 26.46
N GLU A 118 -12.23 -6.49 26.76
CA GLU A 118 -11.63 -7.49 27.64
C GLU A 118 -11.79 -8.95 27.16
N GLU A 119 -12.06 -9.16 25.86
CA GLU A 119 -12.15 -10.49 25.23
C GLU A 119 -10.76 -11.01 24.82
N TYR A 120 -9.92 -11.31 25.82
CA TYR A 120 -8.50 -11.62 25.59
C TYR A 120 -8.24 -12.90 24.78
N GLU A 121 -9.04 -13.95 24.97
CA GLU A 121 -8.88 -15.20 24.20
C GLU A 121 -9.14 -14.97 22.71
N PHE A 122 -10.19 -14.21 22.38
CA PHE A 122 -10.53 -13.86 21.00
C PHE A 122 -9.45 -12.93 20.40
N ALA A 123 -8.98 -11.95 21.16
CA ALA A 123 -7.87 -11.10 20.74
C ALA A 123 -6.59 -11.91 20.43
N GLN A 124 -6.30 -12.95 21.23
CA GLN A 124 -5.16 -13.83 20.98
C GLN A 124 -5.33 -14.66 19.70
N GLN A 125 -6.52 -15.18 19.44
CA GLN A 125 -6.82 -15.89 18.19
C GLN A 125 -6.63 -14.99 16.97
N LEU A 126 -7.10 -13.73 17.03
CA LEU A 126 -6.92 -12.77 15.94
C LEU A 126 -5.45 -12.40 15.73
N ARG A 127 -4.67 -12.25 16.81
CA ARG A 127 -3.22 -12.05 16.72
C ARG A 127 -2.51 -13.21 16.04
N ASN A 128 -2.87 -14.46 16.39
CA ASN A 128 -2.28 -15.64 15.75
C ASN A 128 -2.59 -15.65 14.23
N LYS A 129 -3.82 -15.30 13.84
CA LYS A 129 -4.18 -15.17 12.42
C LYS A 129 -3.38 -14.06 11.72
N LEU A 130 -3.21 -12.91 12.37
CA LEU A 130 -2.37 -11.83 11.84
C LEU A 130 -0.94 -12.32 11.58
N THR A 131 -0.34 -13.04 12.54
CA THR A 131 1.03 -13.56 12.38
C THR A 131 1.13 -14.62 11.28
N GLU A 132 0.10 -15.44 11.08
CA GLU A 132 0.03 -16.42 10.00
C GLU A 132 0.00 -15.73 8.64
N VAL A 133 -0.83 -14.69 8.51
CA VAL A 133 -0.93 -13.86 7.30
C VAL A 133 0.39 -13.17 7.00
N GLU A 134 1.04 -12.57 8.01
CA GLU A 134 2.36 -11.96 7.86
C GLU A 134 3.41 -12.97 7.37
N ALA A 135 3.39 -14.21 7.88
CA ALA A 135 4.28 -15.26 7.44
C ALA A 135 4.00 -15.69 5.99
N GLU A 136 2.73 -15.77 5.57
CA GLU A 136 2.37 -16.06 4.18
C GLU A 136 2.80 -14.95 3.22
N ILE A 137 2.62 -13.69 3.61
CA ILE A 137 3.06 -12.53 2.81
C ILE A 137 4.57 -12.58 2.62
N LEU A 138 5.34 -12.83 3.69
CA LEU A 138 6.79 -12.95 3.59
C LEU A 138 7.19 -14.09 2.64
N LYS A 139 6.55 -15.25 2.73
CA LYS A 139 6.80 -16.39 1.84
C LYS A 139 6.49 -16.06 0.37
N GLN A 140 5.37 -15.37 0.11
CA GLN A 140 5.02 -14.94 -1.24
C GLN A 140 5.99 -13.88 -1.76
N GLN A 141 6.41 -12.96 -0.90
CA GLN A 141 7.35 -11.92 -1.23
C GLN A 141 8.73 -12.51 -1.54
N GLU A 142 9.19 -13.50 -0.79
CA GLU A 142 10.43 -14.24 -1.08
C GLU A 142 10.32 -15.03 -2.40
N ALA A 143 9.17 -15.65 -2.69
CA ALA A 143 8.96 -16.32 -3.96
C ALA A 143 8.94 -15.33 -5.17
N LYS A 144 8.40 -14.12 -4.97
CA LYS A 144 8.33 -13.07 -6.01
C LYS A 144 9.64 -12.28 -6.17
N ARG A 145 10.34 -11.96 -5.07
CA ARG A 145 11.57 -11.13 -5.07
C ARG A 145 12.87 -11.93 -5.06
N GLY A 146 12.85 -13.22 -4.72
CA GLY A 146 14.03 -13.89 -4.18
C GLY A 146 14.29 -13.45 -2.73
N LEU A 147 15.34 -13.97 -2.10
CA LEU A 147 15.82 -13.48 -0.80
C LEU A 147 15.94 -11.95 -0.82
N SER A 148 15.80 -11.29 0.34
CA SER A 148 16.02 -9.84 0.45
C SER A 148 17.22 -9.43 -0.40
N SER A 149 17.06 -8.46 -1.29
CA SER A 149 18.08 -8.10 -2.30
C SER A 149 19.48 -7.89 -1.70
N LYS A 150 19.55 -7.49 -0.42
CA LYS A 150 20.77 -7.40 0.38
C LYS A 150 21.38 -8.76 0.76
N SER A 151 20.57 -9.72 1.20
CA SER A 151 21.01 -11.11 1.47
C SER A 151 21.40 -11.78 0.17
N GLU A 152 20.61 -11.63 -0.90
CA GLU A 152 20.92 -12.24 -2.20
C GLU A 152 22.25 -11.72 -2.78
N ALA A 153 22.49 -10.41 -2.71
CA ALA A 153 23.77 -9.83 -3.12
C ALA A 153 24.94 -10.36 -2.28
N GLN A 154 24.74 -10.56 -0.97
CA GLN A 154 25.73 -11.16 -0.08
C GLN A 154 25.99 -12.64 -0.41
N ASP A 155 24.94 -13.43 -0.62
CA ASP A 155 25.04 -14.85 -0.95
C ASP A 155 25.73 -15.06 -2.30
N LYS A 156 25.41 -14.21 -3.29
CA LYS A 156 26.11 -14.16 -4.59
C LYS A 156 27.57 -13.73 -4.45
N ALA A 157 27.88 -12.78 -3.56
CA ALA A 157 29.27 -12.40 -3.30
C ALA A 157 30.06 -13.56 -2.64
N LEU A 158 29.43 -14.32 -1.73
CA LEU A 158 30.04 -15.49 -1.12
C LEU A 158 30.28 -16.61 -2.14
N SER A 159 29.31 -16.87 -3.03
CA SER A 159 29.47 -17.87 -4.10
C SER A 159 30.58 -17.47 -5.08
N LEU A 160 30.70 -16.17 -5.41
CA LEU A 160 31.81 -15.65 -6.23
C LEU A 160 33.18 -15.89 -5.61
N VAL A 161 33.33 -15.66 -4.30
CA VAL A 161 34.60 -15.94 -3.60
C VAL A 161 34.91 -17.43 -3.66
N ARG A 162 33.91 -18.30 -3.47
CA ARG A 162 34.08 -19.75 -3.58
C ARG A 162 34.52 -20.19 -4.97
N LEU A 163 33.83 -19.75 -6.02
CA LEU A 163 34.17 -20.10 -7.40
C LEU A 163 35.56 -19.60 -7.81
N ARG A 164 35.98 -18.42 -7.34
CA ARG A 164 37.35 -17.94 -7.56
C ARG A 164 38.40 -18.83 -6.90
N GLY A 165 38.10 -19.38 -5.72
CA GLY A 165 38.96 -20.39 -5.07
C GLY A 165 39.01 -21.70 -5.86
N GLU A 166 37.87 -22.19 -6.33
CA GLU A 166 37.78 -23.39 -7.17
C GLU A 166 38.51 -23.21 -8.51
N LEU A 167 38.41 -22.01 -9.12
CA LEU A 167 39.15 -21.64 -10.32
C LEU A 167 40.66 -21.72 -10.08
N HIS A 168 41.14 -21.16 -8.98
CA HIS A 168 42.56 -21.19 -8.64
C HIS A 168 43.06 -22.63 -8.49
N ASN A 169 42.31 -23.47 -7.76
CA ASN A 169 42.62 -24.88 -7.60
C ASN A 169 42.60 -25.65 -8.93
N ALA A 170 41.67 -25.34 -9.85
CA ALA A 170 41.64 -25.97 -11.18
C ALA A 170 42.87 -25.60 -12.02
N ILE A 171 43.35 -24.36 -11.91
CA ILE A 171 44.59 -23.91 -12.56
C ILE A 171 45.81 -24.62 -11.97
N GLU A 172 45.89 -24.75 -10.65
CA GLU A 172 46.98 -25.44 -9.96
C GLU A 172 47.07 -26.92 -10.35
N ASN A 173 45.91 -27.57 -10.56
CA ASN A 173 45.83 -28.96 -11.01
C ASN A 173 45.90 -29.13 -12.54
N GLU A 174 46.25 -28.06 -13.29
CA GLU A 174 46.34 -28.04 -14.76
C GLU A 174 45.06 -28.47 -15.50
N ASN A 175 43.89 -28.37 -14.84
CA ASN A 175 42.60 -28.70 -15.44
C ASN A 175 41.97 -27.48 -16.11
N TYR A 176 42.49 -27.14 -17.29
CA TYR A 176 42.08 -25.96 -18.05
C TYR A 176 40.63 -26.02 -18.55
N ALA A 177 40.08 -27.22 -18.75
CA ALA A 177 38.69 -27.38 -19.18
C ALA A 177 37.70 -26.91 -18.10
N LEU A 178 37.92 -27.34 -16.85
CA LEU A 178 37.12 -26.85 -15.71
C LEU A 178 37.38 -25.37 -15.44
N ALA A 179 38.62 -24.90 -15.58
CA ALA A 179 38.94 -23.49 -15.37
C ALA A 179 38.23 -22.55 -16.38
N ALA A 180 38.00 -23.01 -17.62
CA ALA A 180 37.22 -22.26 -18.61
C ALA A 180 35.75 -22.15 -18.19
N GLN A 181 35.12 -23.27 -17.81
CA GLN A 181 33.73 -23.28 -17.32
C GLN A 181 33.55 -22.38 -16.09
N LEU A 182 34.46 -22.48 -15.11
CA LEU A 182 34.43 -21.65 -13.91
C LEU A 182 34.57 -20.15 -14.23
N ARG A 183 35.32 -19.77 -15.27
CA ARG A 183 35.39 -18.36 -15.72
C ARG A 183 34.07 -17.88 -16.32
N ASP A 184 33.42 -18.72 -17.11
CA ASP A 184 32.10 -18.40 -17.68
C ASP A 184 31.07 -18.24 -16.55
N ASP A 185 31.06 -19.18 -15.60
CA ASP A 185 30.19 -19.14 -14.42
C ASP A 185 30.44 -17.90 -13.54
N ILE A 186 31.72 -17.55 -13.31
CA ILE A 186 32.09 -16.32 -12.58
C ILE A 186 31.56 -15.10 -13.33
N SER A 187 31.71 -15.04 -14.66
CA SER A 187 31.25 -13.89 -15.46
C SER A 187 29.74 -13.71 -15.38
N ILE A 188 28.99 -14.82 -15.40
CA ILE A 188 27.53 -14.83 -15.24
C ILE A 188 27.16 -14.36 -13.82
N LEU A 189 27.77 -14.94 -12.78
CA LEU A 189 27.47 -14.57 -11.39
C LEU A 189 27.90 -13.15 -11.04
N GLU A 190 28.97 -12.62 -11.63
CA GLU A 190 29.38 -11.24 -11.48
C GLU A 190 28.31 -10.31 -12.05
N ALA A 191 27.79 -10.60 -13.25
CA ALA A 191 26.69 -9.82 -13.83
C ALA A 191 25.42 -9.86 -12.95
N GLU A 192 25.07 -11.04 -12.43
CA GLU A 192 23.93 -11.20 -11.52
C GLU A 192 24.12 -10.51 -10.16
N SER A 193 25.34 -10.55 -9.61
CA SER A 193 25.69 -9.88 -8.36
C SER A 193 25.64 -8.36 -8.52
N LEU A 194 26.16 -7.84 -9.63
CA LEU A 194 26.07 -6.42 -9.96
C LEU A 194 24.60 -5.99 -10.11
N ALA A 195 23.77 -6.75 -10.82
CA ALA A 195 22.35 -6.46 -10.95
C ALA A 195 21.62 -6.47 -9.61
N ALA A 196 21.86 -7.47 -8.75
CA ALA A 196 21.28 -7.55 -7.41
C ALA A 196 21.73 -6.39 -6.51
N SER A 197 23.02 -6.02 -6.57
CA SER A 197 23.56 -4.90 -5.81
C SER A 197 22.99 -3.55 -6.28
N ALA A 198 22.86 -3.35 -7.59
CA ALA A 198 22.24 -2.15 -8.16
C ALA A 198 20.77 -2.04 -7.73
N LYS A 199 20.04 -3.14 -7.74
CA LYS A 199 18.67 -3.22 -7.22
C LYS A 199 18.62 -2.84 -5.74
N ALA A 200 19.47 -3.44 -4.90
CA ALA A 200 19.52 -3.10 -3.46
C ALA A 200 19.83 -1.62 -3.21
N LEU A 201 20.78 -1.04 -3.96
CA LEU A 201 21.10 0.38 -3.90
C LEU A 201 19.93 1.26 -4.33
N ALA A 202 19.17 0.85 -5.35
CA ALA A 202 17.96 1.55 -5.76
C ALA A 202 16.93 1.58 -4.63
N TYR A 203 16.73 0.49 -3.88
CA TYR A 203 15.85 0.47 -2.69
C TYR A 203 16.32 1.43 -1.60
N GLU A 204 17.64 1.51 -1.33
CA GLU A 204 18.18 2.36 -0.28
C GLU A 204 18.16 3.86 -0.65
N LYS A 205 18.39 4.19 -1.92
CA LYS A 205 18.56 5.57 -2.39
C LYS A 205 17.41 6.09 -3.26
N ALA A 206 16.27 5.41 -3.30
CA ALA A 206 15.16 5.82 -4.13
C ALA A 206 14.67 7.23 -3.79
N GLN A 207 14.82 8.11 -4.78
CA GLN A 207 14.19 9.41 -4.80
C GLN A 207 12.90 9.28 -5.57
N TYR A 208 11.83 9.83 -5.01
CA TYR A 208 10.50 9.79 -5.58
C TYR A 208 10.10 11.21 -5.95
N ALA A 209 9.66 11.42 -7.18
CA ALA A 209 9.18 12.72 -7.64
C ALA A 209 7.85 13.11 -6.96
N PHE A 210 7.03 12.12 -6.60
CA PHE A 210 5.71 12.32 -6.03
C PHE A 210 5.63 11.87 -4.56
N ARG A 211 4.56 12.28 -3.88
CA ARG A 211 4.31 11.96 -2.46
C ARG A 211 3.12 11.02 -2.31
N LEU A 212 3.10 10.25 -1.21
CA LEU A 212 1.91 9.47 -0.83
C LEU A 212 0.72 10.39 -0.60
N GLY A 213 -0.43 10.05 -1.17
CA GLY A 213 -1.66 10.84 -1.10
C GLY A 213 -1.72 12.01 -2.08
N GLN A 214 -0.67 12.28 -2.84
CA GLN A 214 -0.68 13.33 -3.85
C GLN A 214 -1.62 12.96 -5.01
N LYS A 215 -2.42 13.93 -5.46
CA LYS A 215 -3.21 13.79 -6.70
C LYS A 215 -2.30 13.94 -7.92
N VAL A 216 -2.46 13.06 -8.88
CA VAL A 216 -1.69 13.01 -10.12
C VAL A 216 -2.61 12.80 -11.31
N GLN A 217 -2.11 13.17 -12.49
CA GLN A 217 -2.77 12.87 -13.76
C GLN A 217 -1.84 12.04 -14.64
N HIS A 218 -2.41 11.06 -15.34
CA HIS A 218 -1.64 10.28 -16.29
C HIS A 218 -1.36 11.08 -17.57
N LYS A 219 -0.11 11.11 -18.04
CA LYS A 219 0.36 11.91 -19.18
C LYS A 219 -0.31 11.54 -20.51
N PHE A 220 -0.44 10.26 -20.79
CA PHE A 220 -0.99 9.77 -22.06
C PHE A 220 -2.51 9.54 -22.01
N PHE A 221 -2.99 8.78 -21.01
CA PHE A 221 -4.41 8.48 -20.83
C PHE A 221 -5.24 9.61 -20.19
N GLY A 222 -4.62 10.56 -19.49
CA GLY A 222 -5.32 11.72 -18.94
C GLY A 222 -6.21 11.45 -17.72
N TYR A 223 -6.27 10.22 -17.19
CA TYR A 223 -7.06 9.92 -16.00
C TYR A 223 -6.48 10.56 -14.75
N ARG A 224 -7.37 10.88 -13.79
CA ARG A 224 -7.01 11.44 -12.49
C ARG A 224 -6.84 10.31 -11.49
N ALA A 225 -5.77 10.37 -10.71
CA ALA A 225 -5.45 9.34 -9.75
C ALA A 225 -4.82 9.90 -8.47
N VAL A 226 -4.77 9.07 -7.44
CA VAL A 226 -4.14 9.38 -6.14
C VAL A 226 -3.12 8.30 -5.83
N ILE A 227 -1.93 8.72 -5.41
CA ILE A 227 -0.86 7.78 -5.06
C ILE A 227 -1.17 7.11 -3.71
N CYS A 228 -1.27 5.79 -3.70
CA CYS A 228 -1.44 5.00 -2.48
C CYS A 228 -0.22 4.13 -2.13
N GLY A 229 0.65 3.84 -3.09
CA GLY A 229 1.85 3.05 -2.88
C GLY A 229 2.99 3.44 -3.82
N MET A 230 4.22 3.11 -3.41
CA MET A 230 5.42 3.50 -4.12
C MET A 230 6.45 2.39 -4.03
N ASP A 231 6.99 1.99 -5.18
CA ASP A 231 8.06 1.01 -5.30
C ASP A 231 9.26 1.65 -5.99
N PRO A 232 10.49 1.40 -5.53
CA PRO A 232 11.68 2.03 -6.10
C PRO A 232 12.09 1.44 -7.46
N VAL A 233 11.65 0.22 -7.75
CA VAL A 233 11.82 -0.51 -9.02
C VAL A 233 10.56 -1.29 -9.31
N CYS A 234 10.34 -1.64 -10.58
CA CYS A 234 9.19 -2.47 -10.97
C CYS A 234 9.16 -3.79 -10.18
N CYS A 235 8.04 -4.04 -9.50
CA CYS A 235 7.82 -5.27 -8.71
C CYS A 235 6.85 -6.26 -9.40
N GLU A 236 6.43 -5.96 -10.63
CA GLU A 236 5.47 -6.78 -11.37
C GLU A 236 6.12 -7.89 -12.21
N SER A 237 5.29 -8.84 -12.63
CA SER A 237 5.65 -9.96 -13.52
C SER A 237 6.16 -9.49 -14.87
N SER A 238 7.04 -10.29 -15.50
CA SER A 238 7.53 -10.02 -16.86
C SER A 238 6.39 -9.93 -17.88
N THR A 239 5.37 -10.76 -17.73
CA THR A 239 4.15 -10.72 -18.57
C THR A 239 3.42 -9.39 -18.47
N TRP A 240 3.35 -8.80 -17.26
CA TRP A 240 2.76 -7.48 -17.08
C TRP A 240 3.66 -6.40 -17.68
N MET A 241 4.98 -6.48 -17.47
CA MET A 241 5.94 -5.52 -18.05
C MET A 241 5.88 -5.48 -19.58
N GLU A 242 5.71 -6.63 -20.23
CA GLU A 242 5.49 -6.72 -21.68
C GLU A 242 4.17 -6.07 -22.10
N ALA A 243 3.08 -6.34 -21.36
CA ALA A 243 1.75 -5.80 -21.65
C ALA A 243 1.68 -4.27 -21.47
N ALA A 244 2.30 -3.75 -20.40
CA ALA A 244 2.43 -2.33 -20.10
C ALA A 244 3.57 -1.65 -20.90
N GLN A 245 4.30 -2.40 -21.73
CA GLN A 245 5.40 -1.93 -22.58
C GLN A 245 6.50 -1.18 -21.82
N VAL A 246 6.83 -1.66 -20.61
CA VAL A 246 7.85 -1.06 -19.73
C VAL A 246 9.22 -0.95 -20.40
N GLU A 247 9.55 -1.87 -21.31
CA GLU A 247 10.82 -1.85 -22.05
C GLU A 247 10.95 -0.68 -23.04
N LYS A 248 9.83 -0.09 -23.48
CA LYS A 248 9.83 1.06 -24.40
C LYS A 248 9.96 2.40 -23.66
N LEU A 249 9.86 2.37 -22.34
CA LEU A 249 9.99 3.55 -21.48
C LEU A 249 11.43 4.04 -21.48
N SER A 250 11.61 5.34 -21.29
CA SER A 250 12.94 5.96 -21.34
C SER A 250 13.86 5.49 -20.20
N HIS A 251 13.27 5.25 -19.03
CA HIS A 251 13.99 4.77 -17.84
C HIS A 251 13.76 3.27 -17.54
N GLY A 252 13.00 2.57 -18.39
CA GLY A 252 12.74 1.13 -18.27
C GLY A 252 12.12 0.72 -16.93
N SER A 253 12.54 -0.43 -16.40
CA SER A 253 12.09 -1.01 -15.13
C SER A 253 12.85 -0.52 -13.89
N ASN A 254 13.96 0.22 -14.08
CA ASN A 254 14.85 0.69 -13.02
C ASN A 254 14.45 2.07 -12.44
N GLN A 255 13.26 2.56 -12.79
CA GLN A 255 12.67 3.77 -12.24
C GLN A 255 11.67 3.45 -11.12
N PRO A 256 11.28 4.44 -10.30
CA PRO A 256 10.18 4.29 -9.37
C PRO A 256 8.85 4.01 -10.08
N PHE A 257 8.06 3.12 -9.48
CA PHE A 257 6.70 2.82 -9.90
C PHE A 257 5.73 3.17 -8.77
N TYR A 258 4.53 3.58 -9.15
CA TYR A 258 3.51 4.04 -8.24
C TYR A 258 2.27 3.16 -8.36
N GLN A 259 1.75 2.76 -7.21
CA GLN A 259 0.40 2.21 -7.11
C GLN A 259 -0.55 3.38 -6.93
N VAL A 260 -1.46 3.54 -7.89
CA VAL A 260 -2.39 4.67 -7.92
C VAL A 260 -3.83 4.19 -7.94
N LEU A 261 -4.68 4.89 -7.20
CA LEU A 261 -6.12 4.73 -7.25
C LEU A 261 -6.66 5.68 -8.31
N VAL A 262 -7.44 5.18 -9.26
CA VAL A 262 -7.99 5.98 -10.35
C VAL A 262 -9.41 6.43 -9.98
N ASP A 263 -9.77 7.66 -10.35
CA ASP A 263 -11.12 8.18 -10.11
C ASP A 263 -12.16 7.36 -10.89
N VAL A 264 -13.21 6.90 -10.22
CA VAL A 264 -14.26 6.07 -10.81
C VAL A 264 -14.96 6.77 -11.98
N TYR A 265 -15.06 8.11 -11.94
CA TYR A 265 -15.64 8.88 -13.05
C TYR A 265 -14.69 9.10 -14.23
N ALA A 266 -13.38 8.96 -14.01
CA ALA A 266 -12.41 9.08 -15.11
C ALA A 266 -12.41 7.80 -15.93
N ASP A 267 -12.27 6.64 -15.28
CA ASP A 267 -12.27 5.34 -15.93
C ASP A 267 -12.94 4.28 -15.04
N PRO A 268 -14.20 3.91 -15.27
CA PRO A 268 -14.93 3.00 -14.38
C PRO A 268 -14.39 1.56 -14.39
N ASN A 269 -13.59 1.20 -15.38
CA ASN A 269 -13.02 -0.15 -15.55
C ASN A 269 -11.63 -0.30 -14.89
N LEU A 270 -11.02 0.81 -14.45
CA LEU A 270 -9.68 0.84 -13.87
C LEU A 270 -9.78 1.49 -12.49
N LEU A 271 -9.73 0.69 -11.43
CA LEU A 271 -9.76 1.20 -10.05
C LEU A 271 -8.35 1.38 -9.50
N VAL A 272 -7.48 0.41 -9.75
CA VAL A 272 -6.09 0.39 -9.32
C VAL A 272 -5.21 0.23 -10.55
N ALA A 273 -4.23 1.11 -10.69
CA ALA A 273 -3.23 1.06 -11.74
C ALA A 273 -1.82 1.06 -11.15
N TYR A 274 -0.89 0.44 -11.88
CA TYR A 274 0.54 0.46 -11.55
C TYR A 274 1.27 1.20 -12.67
N VAL A 275 1.87 2.33 -12.33
CA VAL A 275 2.28 3.34 -13.31
C VAL A 275 3.74 3.75 -13.07
N PRO A 276 4.57 3.83 -14.10
CA PRO A 276 5.94 4.35 -13.97
C PRO A 276 5.94 5.85 -13.68
N GLU A 277 6.96 6.34 -12.98
CA GLU A 277 7.11 7.77 -12.64
C GLU A 277 7.02 8.68 -13.87
N GLU A 278 7.63 8.30 -15.00
CA GLU A 278 7.67 9.12 -16.23
C GLU A 278 6.30 9.36 -16.88
N ASN A 279 5.30 8.53 -16.54
CA ASN A 279 3.95 8.63 -17.07
C ASN A 279 3.02 9.48 -16.20
N LEU A 280 3.48 9.90 -15.01
CA LEU A 280 2.69 10.70 -14.09
C LEU A 280 3.04 12.18 -14.22
N LEU A 281 2.03 13.04 -14.06
CA LEU A 281 2.16 14.48 -13.99
C LEU A 281 1.52 15.00 -12.71
N ALA A 282 2.22 15.90 -12.02
CA ALA A 282 1.64 16.67 -10.93
C ALA A 282 0.75 17.76 -11.53
N PRO A 283 -0.47 17.98 -11.01
CA PRO A 283 -1.29 19.09 -11.45
C PRO A 283 -0.61 20.42 -11.07
N GLU A 284 -0.59 21.39 -12.00
CA GLU A 284 0.02 22.71 -11.77
C GLU A 284 -0.74 23.54 -10.72
N GLN A 285 -2.04 23.25 -10.54
CA GLN A 285 -2.92 23.91 -9.60
C GLN A 285 -3.51 22.87 -8.63
N PRO A 286 -3.79 23.26 -7.36
CA PRO A 286 -4.43 22.38 -6.40
C PRO A 286 -5.78 21.89 -6.93
N ASP A 287 -5.90 20.59 -7.17
CA ASP A 287 -7.15 20.00 -7.67
C ASP A 287 -8.11 19.75 -6.50
N LEU A 288 -9.01 20.71 -6.28
CA LEU A 288 -10.09 20.62 -5.30
C LEU A 288 -11.33 19.85 -5.82
N ARG A 289 -11.26 19.27 -7.02
CA ARG A 289 -12.37 18.48 -7.54
C ARG A 289 -12.61 17.25 -6.67
N ARG A 290 -13.88 16.83 -6.66
CA ARG A 290 -14.29 15.57 -6.05
C ARG A 290 -13.54 14.42 -6.72
N PHE A 291 -13.15 13.48 -5.89
CA PHE A 291 -12.44 12.28 -6.27
C PHE A 291 -13.14 11.13 -5.53
N ASP A 292 -13.81 10.27 -6.29
CA ASP A 292 -14.60 9.18 -5.73
C ASP A 292 -13.92 7.85 -6.05
N HIS A 293 -13.57 7.11 -5.00
CA HIS A 293 -13.01 5.78 -5.13
C HIS A 293 -13.31 4.94 -3.88
N PRO A 294 -13.70 3.66 -4.02
CA PRO A 294 -14.11 2.81 -2.88
C PRO A 294 -13.04 2.64 -1.81
N TYR A 295 -11.77 2.69 -2.18
CA TYR A 295 -10.64 2.48 -1.27
C TYR A 295 -10.17 3.75 -0.54
N VAL A 296 -10.60 4.94 -0.98
CA VAL A 296 -10.15 6.21 -0.40
C VAL A 296 -10.50 6.35 1.09
N PRO A 297 -11.72 6.04 1.55
CA PRO A 297 -12.08 6.18 2.97
C PRO A 297 -11.26 5.29 3.91
N PHE A 298 -10.66 4.22 3.40
CA PHE A 298 -9.87 3.27 4.19
C PHE A 298 -8.38 3.63 4.22
N LEU A 299 -7.87 4.27 3.17
CA LEU A 299 -6.44 4.59 3.03
C LEU A 299 -6.08 6.03 3.44
N PHE A 300 -7.06 6.93 3.48
CA PHE A 300 -6.85 8.34 3.74
C PHE A 300 -7.81 8.87 4.81
N TYR A 301 -7.32 9.77 5.68
CA TYR A 301 -8.16 10.44 6.68
C TYR A 301 -9.06 11.53 6.08
N GLY A 302 -8.69 12.07 4.92
CA GLY A 302 -9.38 13.18 4.27
C GLY A 302 -8.47 13.88 3.27
N MET A 303 -8.89 15.08 2.85
CA MET A 303 -8.10 15.96 2.00
C MET A 303 -7.49 17.11 2.83
N ASP A 304 -6.28 17.49 2.46
CA ASP A 304 -5.55 18.67 2.93
C ASP A 304 -6.10 19.95 2.29
N ALA A 305 -5.67 21.12 2.77
CA ALA A 305 -6.07 22.42 2.21
C ALA A 305 -5.62 22.61 0.75
N ALA A 306 -4.54 21.92 0.34
CA ALA A 306 -4.05 21.89 -1.04
C ALA A 306 -4.86 20.93 -1.95
N GLY A 307 -5.80 20.16 -1.41
CA GLY A 307 -6.59 19.18 -2.16
C GLY A 307 -5.96 17.79 -2.28
N ASP A 308 -4.74 17.58 -1.80
CA ASP A 308 -4.10 16.26 -1.69
C ASP A 308 -4.71 15.43 -0.55
N PHE A 309 -4.56 14.12 -0.59
CA PHE A 309 -5.08 13.22 0.45
C PHE A 309 -4.09 12.98 1.58
N ILE A 310 -4.60 12.90 2.82
CA ILE A 310 -3.79 12.62 4.01
C ILE A 310 -3.74 11.11 4.26
N PRO A 311 -2.59 10.43 4.06
CA PRO A 311 -2.51 8.99 4.25
C PRO A 311 -2.59 8.57 5.72
N ILE A 312 -3.24 7.45 5.99
CA ILE A 312 -3.30 6.88 7.34
C ILE A 312 -1.90 6.52 7.87
N LYS A 313 -1.77 6.46 9.21
CA LYS A 313 -0.47 6.17 9.86
C LYS A 313 0.14 4.85 9.37
N GLN A 314 -0.66 3.79 9.27
CA GLN A 314 -0.20 2.46 8.86
C GLN A 314 0.35 2.46 7.43
N LEU A 315 -0.26 3.23 6.52
CA LEU A 315 0.20 3.34 5.13
C LEU A 315 1.52 4.08 5.05
N ARG A 316 1.69 5.13 5.87
CA ARG A 316 2.96 5.87 6.00
C ARG A 316 4.08 5.01 6.59
N GLU A 317 3.77 4.18 7.59
CA GLU A 317 4.71 3.23 8.18
C GLU A 317 5.12 2.15 7.18
N LYS A 318 4.19 1.62 6.36
CA LYS A 318 4.48 0.63 5.30
C LYS A 318 5.57 1.11 4.33
N TYR A 319 5.54 2.38 3.94
CA TYR A 319 6.49 2.97 2.98
C TYR A 319 7.58 3.84 3.65
N ASN A 320 7.63 3.86 4.98
CA ASN A 320 8.54 4.69 5.78
C ASN A 320 8.59 6.17 5.34
N ARG A 321 7.41 6.79 5.17
CA ARG A 321 7.28 8.19 4.74
C ARG A 321 6.71 9.08 5.85
N PRO A 322 7.27 10.29 6.06
CA PRO A 322 6.73 11.22 7.05
C PRO A 322 5.35 11.74 6.63
N ARG A 323 4.62 12.35 7.58
CA ARG A 323 3.43 13.13 7.23
C ARG A 323 3.87 14.32 6.37
N HIS A 324 3.15 14.61 5.30
CA HIS A 324 3.27 15.90 4.67
C HIS A 324 2.51 16.94 5.50
N GLU A 325 3.17 18.05 5.82
CA GLU A 325 2.57 19.20 6.46
C GLU A 325 2.61 20.36 5.46
N ILE A 326 1.47 21.02 5.26
CA ILE A 326 1.41 22.23 4.45
C ILE A 326 2.06 23.34 5.27
N PRO A 327 2.99 24.14 4.70
CA PRO A 327 3.51 25.33 5.36
C PRO A 327 2.35 26.21 5.84
N LEU A 328 2.28 26.47 7.13
CA LEU A 328 1.39 27.50 7.66
C LEU A 328 1.98 28.85 7.24
N ASP A 329 1.31 29.59 6.38
CA ASP A 329 1.68 30.98 6.10
C ASP A 329 1.56 31.76 7.43
N PRO A 330 2.64 32.39 7.93
CA PRO A 330 2.61 33.15 9.17
C PRO A 330 1.98 34.55 8.99
N GLU A 331 1.09 34.75 8.02
CA GLU A 331 0.46 36.05 7.77
C GLU A 331 -0.97 36.09 8.29
N GLY A 332 -1.09 36.58 9.53
CA GLY A 332 -2.39 36.85 10.15
C GLY A 332 -2.37 37.57 11.49
N ASP A 333 -1.21 38.00 12.01
CA ASP A 333 -1.14 38.74 13.27
C ASP A 333 -0.15 39.93 13.22
N GLU A 334 -0.33 40.80 12.23
CA GLU A 334 0.07 42.21 12.35
C GLU A 334 -1.19 43.10 12.34
N GLY A 335 -2.05 42.86 13.31
CA GLY A 335 -3.25 43.65 13.58
C GLY A 335 -3.04 44.71 14.66
N GLY A 336 -2.45 45.85 14.30
CA GLY A 336 -2.78 47.15 14.92
C GLY A 336 -2.17 47.46 16.29
N GLY A 337 -0.94 47.98 16.29
CA GLY A 337 -0.31 48.59 17.47
C GLY A 337 0.30 49.96 17.17
N ALA A 338 -0.45 51.02 17.49
CA ALA A 338 -0.01 52.37 17.85
C ALA A 338 0.79 53.23 16.83
N ALA A 339 0.11 54.24 16.27
CA ALA A 339 0.63 55.60 16.13
C ALA A 339 -0.53 56.60 15.92
N ALA A 340 -0.97 57.24 17.01
CA ALA A 340 -1.70 58.50 17.01
C ALA A 340 -1.28 59.30 18.24
#